data_AF-A0A1I4QDF2-F1
#
_entry.id   AF-A0A1I4QDF2-F1
#
_cell.length_a   1.000
_cell.length_b   1.000
_cell.length_c   1.000
_cell.angle_alpha   90.00
_cell.angle_beta   90.00
_cell.angle_gamma   90.00
#
_symmetry.space_group_name_H-M   'P 1'
#
loop_
_entity.id
_entity.type
_entity.pdbx_description
1 polymer ?
#
loop_
_entity_poly.entity_id
_entity_poly.type
_entity_poly.pdbx_seq_one_letter_code
_entity_poly.pdbx_strand_id
1 'polypeptide(L)'
;MKDKWEKFTAVLEKMLIVYQAIFELSLQKREVLVQRNISELEMIMKQEENLCFEVARLDKIRKSIIQELAAIYGITEMKSALSQLIEAADQDEIGNLKNVEQEFTTIILKISEVNNVNKELVEQGLLIVNYSLNLLAQSSVGPTYHPNEKASFAPPNKSLFDSKA
;
A
#
# COMPACT_ATOMS: atom_id res chain seq x y z
N MET A 1 10.23 31.14 21.50
CA MET A 1 11.00 30.04 20.87
C MET A 1 10.48 28.68 21.34
N LYS A 2 10.47 28.40 22.65
CA LYS A 2 9.94 27.14 23.22
C LYS A 2 8.52 26.74 22.75
N ASP A 3 7.57 27.68 22.79
CA ASP A 3 6.18 27.46 22.29
C ASP A 3 6.10 26.98 20.82
N LYS A 4 7.06 27.31 19.96
CA LYS A 4 7.06 26.86 18.55
C LYS A 4 7.57 25.43 18.40
N TRP A 5 8.56 25.04 19.19
CA TRP A 5 9.04 23.66 19.25
C TRP A 5 8.00 22.73 19.86
N GLU A 6 7.33 23.14 20.94
CA GLU A 6 6.20 22.39 21.52
C GLU A 6 5.07 22.18 20.51
N LYS A 7 4.71 23.22 19.74
CA LYS A 7 3.74 23.09 18.63
C LYS A 7 4.20 22.15 17.53
N PHE A 8 5.48 22.17 17.18
CA PHE A 8 6.05 21.28 16.19
C PHE A 8 5.95 19.82 16.64
N THR A 9 6.39 19.52 17.86
CA THR A 9 6.30 18.20 18.48
C THR A 9 4.85 17.71 18.55
N ALA A 10 3.91 18.56 19.00
CA ALA A 10 2.49 18.20 19.06
C ALA A 10 1.87 17.89 17.68
N VAL A 11 2.35 18.52 16.60
CA VAL A 11 1.91 18.19 15.23
C VAL A 11 2.47 16.84 14.81
N LEU A 12 3.73 16.55 15.13
CA LEU A 12 4.34 15.26 14.82
C LEU A 12 3.67 14.11 15.58
N GLU A 13 3.36 14.27 16.87
CA GLU A 13 2.60 13.29 17.66
C GLU A 13 1.21 13.02 17.06
N LYS A 14 0.50 14.08 16.65
CA LYS A 14 -0.79 13.92 15.96
C LYS A 14 -0.66 13.17 14.64
N MET A 15 0.37 13.49 13.86
CA MET A 15 0.65 12.75 12.62
C MET A 15 0.90 11.28 12.95
N LEU A 16 1.69 10.97 13.99
CA LEU A 16 2.00 9.59 14.36
C LEU A 16 0.75 8.78 14.71
N ILE A 17 -0.21 9.38 15.43
CA ILE A 17 -1.51 8.77 15.73
C ILE A 17 -2.26 8.42 14.43
N VAL A 18 -2.25 9.33 13.44
CA VAL A 18 -2.89 9.07 12.14
C VAL A 18 -2.19 7.93 11.40
N TYR A 19 -0.86 7.86 11.42
CA TYR A 19 -0.11 6.74 10.85
C TYR A 19 -0.41 5.41 11.55
N GLN A 20 -0.53 5.40 12.88
CA GLN A 20 -0.96 4.22 13.63
C GLN A 20 -2.37 3.77 13.21
N ALA A 21 -3.30 4.70 13.02
CA ALA A 21 -4.63 4.37 12.50
C ALA A 21 -4.58 3.79 11.08
N ILE A 22 -3.75 4.34 10.20
CA ILE A 22 -3.52 3.78 8.84
C ILE A 22 -2.96 2.36 8.93
N PHE A 23 -2.03 2.10 9.86
CA PHE A 23 -1.48 0.77 10.07
C PHE A 23 -2.55 -0.24 10.50
N GLU A 24 -3.40 0.12 11.47
CA GLU A 24 -4.51 -0.75 11.90
C GLU A 24 -5.50 -1.03 10.77
N LEU A 25 -5.86 -0.01 9.98
CA LEU A 25 -6.70 -0.22 8.78
C LEU A 25 -6.01 -1.11 7.75
N SER A 26 -4.69 -0.98 7.57
CA SER A 26 -3.93 -1.84 6.66
C SER A 26 -3.95 -3.31 7.10
N LEU A 27 -3.92 -3.58 8.42
CA LEU A 27 -4.08 -4.92 8.97
C LEU A 27 -5.50 -5.45 8.74
N GLN A 28 -6.53 -4.65 9.01
CA GLN A 28 -7.93 -5.02 8.76
C GLN A 28 -8.18 -5.31 7.27
N LYS A 29 -7.58 -4.50 6.38
CA LYS A 29 -7.64 -4.68 4.93
C LYS A 29 -7.12 -6.05 4.53
N ARG A 30 -6.05 -6.54 5.17
CA ARG A 30 -5.51 -7.88 4.93
C ARG A 30 -6.54 -8.96 5.22
N GLU A 31 -7.18 -8.90 6.40
CA GLU A 31 -8.17 -9.89 6.82
C GLU A 31 -9.37 -9.91 5.86
N VAL A 32 -9.85 -8.74 5.46
CA VAL A 32 -10.97 -8.58 4.53
C VAL A 32 -10.63 -9.07 3.12
N LEU A 33 -9.39 -8.85 2.65
CA LEU A 33 -8.90 -9.39 1.38
C LEU A 33 -8.86 -10.92 1.39
N VAL A 34 -8.39 -11.53 2.48
CA VAL A 34 -8.41 -12.99 2.65
C VAL A 34 -9.84 -13.54 2.63
N GLN A 35 -10.77 -12.84 3.27
CA GLN A 35 -12.20 -13.20 3.29
C GLN A 35 -12.94 -12.90 1.97
N ARG A 36 -12.31 -12.17 1.05
CA ARG A 36 -12.90 -11.69 -0.22
C ARG A 36 -14.17 -10.86 -0.03
N ASN A 37 -14.25 -10.12 1.07
CA ASN A 37 -15.40 -9.27 1.37
C ASN A 37 -15.23 -7.87 0.72
N ILE A 38 -15.78 -7.71 -0.49
CA ILE A 38 -15.64 -6.46 -1.28
C ILE A 38 -16.29 -5.26 -0.58
N SER A 39 -17.46 -5.45 0.04
CA SER A 39 -18.19 -4.34 0.68
C SER A 39 -17.42 -3.75 1.86
N GLU A 40 -16.79 -4.60 2.68
CA GLU A 40 -15.96 -4.15 3.78
C GLU A 40 -14.63 -3.57 3.30
N LEU A 41 -14.08 -4.09 2.20
CA LEU A 41 -12.89 -3.53 1.56
C LEU A 41 -13.12 -2.08 1.10
N GLU A 42 -14.27 -1.80 0.48
CA GLU A 42 -14.67 -0.44 0.08
C GLU A 42 -14.78 0.51 1.29
N MET A 43 -15.35 0.03 2.41
CA MET A 43 -15.44 0.81 3.64
C MET A 43 -14.07 1.16 4.21
N ILE A 44 -13.16 0.18 4.27
CA ILE A 44 -11.78 0.40 4.74
C ILE A 44 -11.05 1.40 3.83
N MET A 45 -11.14 1.25 2.50
CA MET A 45 -10.50 2.17 1.56
C MET A 45 -10.98 3.62 1.74
N LYS A 46 -12.28 3.83 2.01
CA LYS A 46 -12.82 5.16 2.29
C LYS A 46 -12.29 5.75 3.60
N GLN A 47 -12.10 4.92 4.62
CA GLN A 47 -11.48 5.36 5.88
C GLN A 47 -10.00 5.72 5.67
N GLU A 48 -9.24 4.92 4.92
CA GLU A 48 -7.86 5.21 4.54
C GLU A 48 -7.74 6.54 3.77
N GLU A 49 -8.67 6.81 2.85
CA GLU A 49 -8.72 8.07 2.10
C GLU A 49 -8.90 9.29 3.03
N ASN A 50 -9.81 9.20 4.01
CA ASN A 50 -10.01 10.26 5.00
C ASN A 50 -8.74 10.52 5.83
N LEU A 51 -8.06 9.45 6.28
CA LEU A 51 -6.80 9.60 7.03
C LEU A 51 -5.70 10.21 6.16
N CYS A 52 -5.66 9.90 4.86
CA CYS A 52 -4.72 10.52 3.92
C CYS A 52 -4.95 12.04 3.81
N PHE A 53 -6.20 12.49 3.77
CA PHE A 53 -6.52 13.92 3.84
C PHE A 53 -6.07 14.56 5.16
N GLU A 54 -6.20 13.86 6.29
CA GLU A 54 -5.72 14.35 7.58
C GLU A 54 -4.19 14.48 7.62
N VAL A 55 -3.44 13.47 7.13
CA VAL A 55 -1.98 13.54 7.01
C VAL A 55 -1.57 14.73 6.13
N ALA A 56 -2.23 14.92 4.98
CA ALA A 56 -1.94 16.04 4.08
C ALA A 56 -2.19 17.40 4.74
N ARG A 57 -3.23 17.51 5.58
CA ARG A 57 -3.50 18.73 6.36
C ARG A 57 -2.42 18.96 7.42
N LEU A 58 -2.05 17.94 8.18
CA LEU A 58 -1.03 18.04 9.21
C LEU A 58 0.35 18.35 8.62
N ASP A 59 0.69 17.79 7.46
CA ASP A 59 1.94 18.07 6.77
C ASP A 59 2.06 19.53 6.33
N LYS A 60 0.96 20.17 5.91
CA LYS A 60 0.94 21.62 5.63
C LYS A 60 1.26 22.43 6.88
N ILE A 61 0.67 22.06 8.02
CA ILE A 61 0.93 22.73 9.30
C ILE A 61 2.39 22.53 9.71
N ARG A 62 2.90 21.29 9.62
CA ARG A 62 4.29 20.95 9.89
C ARG A 62 5.26 21.81 9.06
N LYS A 63 5.02 21.93 7.75
CA LYS A 63 5.83 22.76 6.84
C LYS A 63 5.78 24.24 7.21
N SER A 64 4.61 24.77 7.59
CA SER A 64 4.47 26.16 8.07
C SER A 64 5.31 26.40 9.32
N ILE A 65 5.27 25.48 10.29
CA ILE A 65 6.04 25.62 11.53
C ILE A 65 7.55 25.56 11.24
N ILE A 66 7.99 24.68 10.34
CA ILE A 66 9.41 24.62 9.91
C ILE A 66 9.84 25.95 9.27
N GLN A 67 9.00 26.57 8.44
CA GLN A 67 9.31 27.89 7.84
C GLN A 67 9.45 28.98 8.90
N GLU A 68 8.55 29.00 9.89
CA GLU A 68 8.59 29.97 10.99
C GLU A 68 9.83 29.77 11.86
N LEU A 69 10.16 28.52 12.20
CA LEU A 69 11.38 28.18 12.94
C LEU A 69 12.62 28.57 12.13
N ALA A 70 12.69 28.23 10.85
CA ALA A 70 13.82 28.60 9.98
C ALA A 70 14.04 30.12 9.95
N ALA A 71 12.97 30.91 9.88
CA ALA A 71 13.06 32.37 9.94
C ALA A 71 13.61 32.90 11.28
N ILE A 72 13.25 32.27 12.40
CA ILE A 72 13.76 32.63 13.73
C ILE A 72 15.27 32.35 13.85
N TYR A 73 15.72 31.22 13.29
CA TYR A 73 17.13 30.80 13.34
C TYR A 73 17.97 31.36 12.18
N GLY A 74 17.38 32.17 11.29
CA GLY A 74 18.09 32.78 10.16
C GLY A 74 18.47 31.78 9.05
N ILE A 75 17.80 30.63 8.98
CA ILE A 75 18.06 29.58 8.00
C ILE A 75 17.36 29.93 6.67
N THR A 76 18.14 30.03 5.61
CA THR A 76 17.66 30.40 4.26
C THR A 76 17.48 29.20 3.34
N GLU A 77 18.20 28.10 3.59
CA GLU A 77 18.09 26.88 2.80
C GLU A 77 16.99 25.95 3.33
N MET A 78 15.80 26.03 2.73
CA MET A 78 14.63 25.25 3.17
C MET A 78 14.77 23.72 2.96
N LYS A 79 15.65 23.26 2.07
CA LYS A 79 15.86 21.82 1.82
C LYS A 79 16.52 21.11 2.99
N SER A 80 17.44 21.79 3.67
CA SER A 80 18.20 21.30 4.81
C SER A 80 17.72 21.92 6.13
N ALA A 81 16.64 22.72 6.09
CA ALA A 81 16.16 23.49 7.23
C ALA A 81 15.86 22.65 8.46
N LEU A 82 15.24 21.47 8.32
CA LEU A 82 14.95 20.62 9.48
C LEU A 82 16.24 20.12 10.16
N SER A 83 17.24 19.69 9.39
CA SER A 83 18.53 19.25 9.93
C SER A 83 19.27 20.40 10.62
N GLN A 84 19.31 21.57 9.99
CA GLN A 84 19.91 22.78 10.56
C GLN A 84 19.17 23.25 11.82
N LEU A 85 17.84 23.12 11.85
CA LEU A 85 17.02 23.45 13.02
C LEU A 85 17.31 22.52 14.20
N ILE A 86 17.51 21.22 13.93
CA ILE A 86 17.86 20.24 14.98
C ILE A 86 19.26 20.53 15.54
N GLU A 87 20.22 20.94 14.70
CA GLU A 87 21.56 21.34 15.17
C GLU A 87 21.54 22.61 16.03
N ALA A 88 20.59 23.52 15.76
CA ALA A 88 20.44 24.79 16.48
C ALA A 88 19.49 24.72 17.70
N ALA A 89 18.85 23.57 17.96
CA ALA A 89 17.90 23.39 19.04
C ALA A 89 18.57 23.07 20.39
N ASP A 90 17.85 23.33 21.49
CA ASP A 90 18.27 22.92 22.83
C ASP A 90 18.18 21.40 23.01
N GLN A 91 19.02 20.82 23.88
CA GLN A 91 19.10 19.35 24.04
C GLN A 91 17.78 18.68 24.44
N ASP A 92 16.94 19.35 25.24
CA ASP A 92 15.64 18.80 25.66
C ASP A 92 14.67 18.67 24.47
N GLU A 93 14.67 19.63 23.54
CA GLU A 93 13.82 19.60 22.34
C GLU A 93 14.30 18.54 21.34
N ILE A 94 15.63 18.38 21.20
CA ILE A 94 16.24 17.35 20.36
C ILE A 94 15.88 15.94 20.84
N GLY A 95 15.87 15.72 22.16
CA GLY A 95 15.51 14.42 22.75
C GLY A 95 14.10 13.97 22.37
N ASN A 96 13.12 14.85 22.51
CA ASN A 96 11.73 14.56 22.16
C ASN A 96 11.56 14.29 20.66
N LEU A 97 12.21 15.07 19.81
CA LEU A 97 12.15 14.89 18.36
C LEU A 97 12.75 13.58 17.89
N LYS A 98 13.85 13.15 18.51
CA LYS A 98 14.50 11.89 18.18
C LYS A 98 13.62 10.69 18.51
N ASN A 99 12.92 10.71 19.64
CA ASN A 99 11.97 9.66 19.99
C ASN A 99 10.83 9.59 18.95
N VAL A 100 10.25 10.73 18.61
CA VAL A 100 9.17 10.81 17.61
C VAL A 100 9.65 10.33 16.23
N GLU A 101 10.88 10.68 15.81
CA GLU A 101 11.49 10.20 14.56
C GLU A 101 11.64 8.67 14.53
N GLN A 102 12.09 8.07 15.64
CA GLN A 102 12.22 6.61 15.74
C GLN A 102 10.87 5.91 15.63
N GLU A 103 9.83 6.47 16.27
CA GLU A 103 8.47 5.96 16.16
C GLU A 103 7.92 6.08 14.74
N PHE A 104 8.16 7.21 14.05
CA PHE A 104 7.82 7.38 12.64
C PHE A 104 8.50 6.36 11.74
N THR A 105 9.80 6.16 11.93
CA THR A 105 10.58 5.19 11.14
C THR A 105 9.99 3.79 11.32
N THR A 106 9.68 3.42 12.56
CA THR A 106 9.11 2.12 12.89
C THR A 106 7.72 1.93 12.26
N ILE A 107 6.82 2.90 12.39
CA ILE A 107 5.45 2.75 11.87
C ILE A 107 5.41 2.76 10.35
N ILE A 108 6.26 3.56 9.68
CA ILE A 108 6.33 3.60 8.21
C ILE A 108 6.80 2.26 7.66
N LEU A 109 7.80 1.64 8.28
CA LEU A 109 8.27 0.30 7.89
C LEU A 109 7.14 -0.73 8.01
N LYS A 110 6.45 -0.75 9.15
CA LYS A 110 5.32 -1.66 9.39
C LYS A 110 4.19 -1.49 8.36
N ILE A 111 3.82 -0.24 8.05
CA ILE A 111 2.81 0.05 7.01
C ILE A 111 3.28 -0.44 5.64
N SER A 112 4.56 -0.24 5.30
CA SER A 112 5.13 -0.69 4.03
C SER A 112 5.07 -2.21 3.90
N GLU A 113 5.41 -2.95 4.96
CA GLU A 113 5.35 -4.41 4.98
C GLU A 113 3.92 -4.93 4.75
N VAL A 114 2.96 -4.41 5.51
CA VAL A 114 1.55 -4.83 5.39
C VAL A 114 0.97 -4.46 4.03
N ASN A 115 1.31 -3.27 3.49
CA ASN A 115 0.87 -2.87 2.16
C ASN A 115 1.42 -3.77 1.06
N ASN A 116 2.67 -4.24 1.18
CA ASN A 116 3.22 -5.18 0.21
C ASN A 116 2.44 -6.51 0.22
N VAL A 117 2.15 -7.05 1.40
CA VAL A 117 1.32 -8.26 1.54
C VAL A 117 -0.09 -8.06 0.97
N ASN A 118 -0.73 -6.93 1.26
CA ASN A 118 -2.06 -6.62 0.74
C ASN A 118 -2.07 -6.50 -0.79
N LYS A 119 -1.01 -5.93 -1.38
CA LYS A 119 -0.85 -5.86 -2.83
C LYS A 119 -0.74 -7.26 -3.44
N GLU A 120 0.07 -8.14 -2.87
CA GLU A 120 0.20 -9.53 -3.33
C GLU A 120 -1.14 -10.28 -3.27
N LEU A 121 -1.93 -10.09 -2.20
CA LEU A 121 -3.27 -10.70 -2.08
C LEU A 121 -4.22 -10.23 -3.18
N VAL A 122 -4.22 -8.93 -3.49
CA VAL A 122 -5.03 -8.36 -4.59
C VAL A 122 -4.59 -8.94 -5.93
N GLU A 123 -3.29 -9.00 -6.21
CA GLU A 123 -2.74 -9.55 -7.45
C GLU A 123 -3.09 -11.03 -7.65
N GLN A 124 -2.99 -11.83 -6.58
CA GLN A 124 -3.41 -13.24 -6.60
C GLN A 124 -4.92 -13.38 -6.87
N GLY A 125 -5.75 -12.52 -6.27
CA GLY A 125 -7.18 -12.48 -6.52
C GLY A 125 -7.50 -12.24 -8.00
N LEU A 126 -6.82 -11.26 -8.62
CA LEU A 126 -6.96 -10.95 -10.05
C LEU A 126 -6.50 -12.10 -10.94
N LEU A 127 -5.41 -12.79 -10.59
CA LEU A 127 -4.92 -13.95 -11.32
C LEU A 127 -5.96 -15.08 -11.36
N ILE A 128 -6.63 -15.35 -10.24
CA ILE A 128 -7.70 -16.36 -10.15
C ILE A 128 -8.90 -15.98 -11.02
N VAL A 129 -9.31 -14.71 -10.99
CA VAL A 129 -10.42 -14.21 -11.83
C VAL A 129 -10.07 -14.37 -13.31
N ASN A 130 -8.87 -13.93 -13.73
CA ASN A 130 -8.41 -14.05 -15.11
C ASN A 130 -8.33 -15.52 -15.57
N TYR A 131 -7.81 -16.40 -14.72
CA TYR A 131 -7.78 -17.83 -15.00
C TYR A 131 -9.18 -18.41 -15.20
N SER A 132 -10.12 -18.05 -14.31
CA SER A 132 -11.52 -18.51 -14.37
C SER A 132 -12.22 -18.03 -15.65
N LEU A 133 -11.98 -16.78 -16.05
CA LEU A 133 -12.49 -16.23 -17.33
C LEU A 133 -11.90 -16.96 -18.54
N ASN A 134 -10.60 -17.27 -18.52
CA ASN A 134 -9.96 -18.01 -19.60
C ASN A 134 -10.52 -19.44 -19.75
N LEU A 135 -10.82 -20.11 -18.64
CA LEU A 135 -11.47 -21.43 -18.68
C LEU A 135 -12.88 -21.35 -19.26
N LEU A 136 -13.68 -20.37 -18.83
CA LEU A 136 -15.04 -20.16 -19.35
C LEU A 136 -15.01 -19.87 -20.85
N ALA A 137 -14.10 -18.99 -21.30
CA ALA A 137 -13.91 -18.68 -22.71
C ALA A 137 -13.55 -19.93 -23.53
N GLN A 138 -12.63 -20.78 -23.04
CA GLN A 138 -12.27 -22.04 -23.71
C GLN A 138 -13.44 -23.04 -23.74
N SER A 139 -14.21 -23.15 -22.67
CA SER A 139 -15.37 -24.06 -22.60
C SER A 139 -16.54 -23.64 -23.50
N SER A 140 -16.61 -22.37 -23.89
CA SER A 140 -17.61 -21.88 -24.85
C SER A 140 -17.30 -22.24 -26.31
N VAL A 141 -16.09 -22.75 -26.59
CA VAL A 141 -15.71 -23.33 -27.88
C VAL A 141 -15.91 -24.85 -27.82
N GLY A 142 -17.16 -25.29 -27.86
CA GLY A 142 -17.48 -26.72 -28.05
C GLY A 142 -17.04 -27.22 -29.42
N PRO A 143 -16.84 -28.54 -29.64
CA PRO A 143 -16.48 -29.07 -30.94
C PRO A 143 -17.60 -28.76 -31.93
N THR A 144 -17.33 -27.90 -32.91
CA THR A 144 -18.23 -27.65 -34.03
C THR A 144 -18.33 -28.94 -34.87
N TYR A 145 -19.21 -29.86 -34.49
CA TYR A 145 -19.62 -30.95 -35.35
C TYR A 145 -20.38 -30.34 -36.53
N HIS A 146 -19.71 -30.24 -37.69
CA HIS A 146 -20.38 -30.06 -38.97
C HIS A 146 -20.95 -31.42 -39.39
N PRO A 147 -22.28 -31.66 -39.38
CA PRO A 147 -22.85 -32.87 -39.91
C PRO A 147 -23.25 -32.58 -41.36
N ASN A 148 -22.27 -32.69 -42.27
CA ASN A 148 -22.45 -33.05 -43.67
C ASN A 148 -21.17 -32.73 -44.42
N GLU A 149 -20.37 -33.75 -44.70
CA GLU A 149 -19.90 -34.01 -46.05
C GLU A 149 -19.33 -35.42 -46.10
N LYS A 150 -19.81 -36.20 -47.07
CA LYS A 150 -19.38 -37.56 -47.34
C LYS A 150 -17.90 -37.54 -47.74
N ALA A 151 -17.00 -37.82 -46.80
CA ALA A 151 -15.62 -38.13 -47.09
C ALA A 151 -15.32 -39.53 -46.54
N SER A 152 -15.20 -40.47 -47.47
CA SER A 152 -14.81 -41.85 -47.27
C SER A 152 -13.50 -41.95 -46.48
N PHE A 153 -13.58 -42.27 -45.19
CA PHE A 153 -12.40 -42.72 -44.44
C PHE A 153 -12.18 -44.20 -44.73
N ALA A 154 -11.32 -44.47 -45.72
CA ALA A 154 -10.57 -45.72 -45.74
C ALA A 154 -9.68 -45.76 -44.48
N PRO A 155 -9.63 -46.86 -43.72
CA PRO A 155 -8.82 -46.91 -42.50
C PRO A 155 -7.34 -47.02 -42.88
N PRO A 156 -6.44 -46.14 -42.41
CA PRO A 156 -5.03 -46.46 -42.42
C PRO A 156 -4.75 -47.47 -41.31
N ASN A 157 -4.06 -48.53 -41.72
CA ASN A 157 -3.62 -49.67 -40.92
C ASN A 157 -3.15 -49.32 -39.50
N LYS A 158 -3.62 -50.16 -38.56
CA LYS A 158 -2.94 -50.46 -37.29
C LYS A 158 -1.49 -50.88 -37.58
N SER A 159 -0.55 -50.14 -37.00
CA SER A 159 0.70 -50.61 -36.40
C SER A 159 1.65 -49.44 -36.45
N LEU A 160 2.05 -48.92 -35.29
CA LEU A 160 3.47 -48.85 -34.93
C LEU A 160 3.55 -48.67 -33.41
N PHE A 161 3.76 -49.78 -32.71
CA PHE A 161 4.82 -49.99 -31.71
C PHE A 161 5.09 -48.87 -30.67
N ASP A 162 5.31 -49.13 -29.38
CA ASP A 162 5.35 -50.32 -28.54
C ASP A 162 5.47 -49.82 -27.10
N SER A 163 5.13 -50.68 -26.15
CA SER A 163 5.28 -50.47 -24.72
C SER A 163 6.69 -50.85 -24.24
N LYS A 164 7.13 -50.25 -23.11
CA LYS A 164 8.31 -50.59 -22.28
C LYS A 164 9.67 -50.25 -22.91
N ALA A 165 10.70 -49.86 -22.17
CA ALA A 165 11.07 -50.07 -20.77
C ALA A 165 11.84 -48.86 -20.21
#